data_AF-A0A0R2R671-F1
#
_entry.id   AF-A0A0R2R671-F1
#
_cell.length_a   1.000
_cell.length_b   1.000
_cell.length_c   1.000
_cell.angle_alpha   90.00
_cell.angle_beta   90.00
_cell.angle_gamma   90.00
#
_symmetry.space_group_name_H-M   'P 1'
#
loop_
_entity.id
_entity.type
_entity.pdbx_description
1 polymer ?
#
loop_
_entity_poly.entity_id
_entity_poly.type
_entity_poly.pdbx_seq_one_letter_code
_entity_poly.pdbx_strand_id
1 'polypeptide(L)'
;MRDPNNPCLFCNIKESGLALENNEAYASFDSYPVSYLHCLIIPKRHVQDYFDLTDEEILSCNDLIKKIKNEIVKKDKSVLGFNIGTNAGKTAGQSIMHCHIHVIPRRQGDVDNPQGGVRSVIPLKQHYKRKS
;
A
#
# COMPACT_ATOMS: atom_id res chain seq x y z
N MET A 1 13.59 11.56 -14.50
CA MET A 1 12.31 11.54 -13.75
C MET A 1 12.36 12.69 -12.75
N ARG A 2 11.25 13.41 -12.54
CA ARG A 2 11.15 14.44 -11.49
C ARG A 2 11.29 13.75 -10.12
N ASP A 3 11.95 14.40 -9.17
CA ASP A 3 11.98 13.92 -7.78
C ASP A 3 10.55 13.92 -7.20
N PRO A 4 9.99 12.77 -6.78
CA PRO A 4 8.63 12.71 -6.26
C PRO A 4 8.49 13.31 -4.87
N ASN A 5 9.59 13.75 -4.24
CA ASN A 5 9.59 14.38 -2.91
C ASN A 5 9.67 15.91 -2.97
N ASN A 6 10.02 16.50 -4.12
CA ASN A 6 10.23 17.95 -4.23
C ASN A 6 9.62 18.55 -5.51
N PRO A 7 8.38 19.07 -5.44
CA PRO A 7 7.43 18.96 -4.33
C PRO A 7 6.91 17.51 -4.16
N CYS A 8 6.41 17.19 -2.96
CA CYS A 8 5.84 15.87 -2.69
C CYS A 8 4.67 15.56 -3.62
N LEU A 9 4.77 14.44 -4.36
CA LEU A 9 3.76 13.94 -5.29
C LEU A 9 2.42 13.70 -4.57
N PHE A 10 2.46 13.17 -3.36
CA PHE A 10 1.27 12.78 -2.57
C PHE A 10 0.59 13.94 -1.86
N CYS A 11 1.24 15.11 -1.76
CA CYS A 11 0.55 16.33 -1.34
C CYS A 11 -0.42 16.85 -2.42
N ASN A 12 -0.24 16.46 -3.69
CA ASN A 12 -1.10 16.87 -4.79
C ASN A 12 -2.02 15.73 -5.23
N ILE A 13 -3.16 15.59 -4.56
CA ILE A 13 -4.13 14.51 -4.76
C ILE A 13 -4.57 14.35 -6.24
N LYS A 14 -4.68 15.47 -6.96
CA LYS A 14 -5.07 15.46 -8.38
C LYS A 14 -4.00 14.81 -9.26
N GLU A 15 -2.73 15.04 -8.96
CA GLU A 15 -1.61 14.41 -9.67
C GLU A 15 -1.43 12.95 -9.26
N SER A 16 -1.70 12.59 -8.00
CA SER A 16 -1.59 11.20 -7.53
C SER A 16 -2.69 10.27 -8.02
N GLY A 17 -3.81 10.80 -8.53
CA GLY A 17 -4.98 10.02 -8.97
C GLY A 17 -5.89 9.62 -7.81
N LEU A 18 -7.09 10.19 -7.75
CA LEU A 18 -8.04 9.95 -6.65
C LEU A 18 -9.04 8.85 -7.02
N ALA A 19 -9.13 7.81 -6.18
CA ALA A 19 -10.17 6.78 -6.27
C ALA A 19 -11.30 7.00 -5.24
N LEU A 20 -10.94 7.22 -3.98
CA LEU A 20 -11.84 7.47 -2.86
C LEU A 20 -11.14 8.37 -1.83
N GLU A 21 -11.89 9.13 -1.03
CA GLU A 21 -11.35 9.89 0.09
C GLU A 21 -12.31 9.95 1.27
N ASN A 22 -11.77 10.30 2.44
CA ASN A 22 -12.50 10.74 3.61
C ASN A 22 -11.81 11.98 4.20
N ASN A 23 -12.10 12.34 5.45
CA ASN A 23 -11.59 13.58 6.05
C ASN A 23 -10.05 13.60 6.12
N GLU A 24 -9.43 12.51 6.56
CA GLU A 24 -8.00 12.49 6.87
C GLU A 24 -7.13 11.80 5.81
N ALA A 25 -7.72 11.02 4.90
CA ALA A 25 -6.96 10.20 3.95
C ALA A 25 -7.65 10.08 2.58
N TYR A 26 -6.90 9.60 1.60
CA TYR A 26 -7.39 9.25 0.28
C TYR A 26 -6.75 7.96 -0.23
N ALA A 27 -7.40 7.36 -1.22
CA ALA A 27 -6.97 6.17 -1.92
C ALA A 27 -6.64 6.50 -3.37
N SER A 28 -5.54 5.94 -3.88
CA SER A 28 -5.08 6.07 -5.26
C SER A 28 -4.71 4.69 -5.82
N PHE A 29 -5.06 4.38 -7.06
CA PHE A 29 -4.51 3.19 -7.72
C PHE A 29 -3.08 3.46 -8.17
N ASP A 30 -2.17 2.57 -7.81
CA ASP A 30 -0.75 2.73 -8.09
C ASP A 30 -0.50 2.72 -9.60
N SER A 31 0.28 3.69 -10.09
CA SER A 31 0.69 3.81 -11.49
C SER A 31 1.75 2.77 -11.90
N TYR A 32 2.45 2.20 -10.92
CA TYR A 32 3.42 1.11 -11.08
C TYR A 32 2.98 -0.09 -10.22
N PRO A 33 1.82 -0.68 -10.51
CA PRO A 33 1.21 -1.66 -9.63
C PRO A 33 2.00 -2.97 -9.62
N VAL A 34 2.34 -3.48 -8.44
CA VAL A 34 2.95 -4.82 -8.29
C VAL A 34 1.94 -5.95 -8.60
N SER A 35 0.65 -5.63 -8.59
CA SER A 35 -0.45 -6.51 -9.00
C SER A 35 -1.60 -5.66 -9.53
N TYR A 36 -2.36 -6.13 -10.52
CA TYR A 36 -3.52 -5.38 -11.03
C TYR A 36 -4.50 -4.98 -9.91
N LEU A 37 -4.86 -3.69 -9.87
CA LEU A 37 -5.61 -3.00 -8.81
C LEU A 37 -4.87 -2.75 -7.49
N HIS A 38 -3.52 -2.78 -7.48
CA HIS A 38 -2.73 -2.28 -6.36
C HIS A 38 -3.10 -0.83 -6.04
N CYS A 39 -3.42 -0.58 -4.78
CA CYS A 39 -3.87 0.73 -4.31
C CYS A 39 -3.01 1.21 -3.15
N LEU A 40 -2.82 2.52 -3.07
CA LEU A 40 -2.15 3.22 -2.00
C LEU A 40 -3.19 4.00 -1.18
N ILE A 41 -3.14 3.87 0.14
CA ILE A 41 -3.91 4.70 1.08
C ILE A 41 -2.95 5.70 1.71
N ILE A 42 -3.29 6.99 1.62
CA ILE A 42 -2.37 8.09 1.86
C ILE A 42 -3.07 9.11 2.78
N PRO A 43 -2.48 9.49 3.93
CA PRO A 43 -3.02 10.57 4.74
C PRO A 43 -2.90 11.90 3.98
N LYS A 44 -3.88 12.78 4.13
CA LYS A 44 -3.86 14.11 3.49
C LYS A 44 -2.79 15.00 4.11
N ARG A 45 -2.58 14.89 5.42
CA ARG A 45 -1.46 15.55 6.10
C ARG A 45 -0.14 14.94 5.62
N HIS A 46 0.83 15.81 5.32
CA HIS A 46 2.17 15.37 4.98
C HIS A 46 2.88 14.90 6.25
N VAL A 47 2.99 13.58 6.39
CA VAL A 47 3.77 12.91 7.43
C VAL A 47 4.72 11.92 6.79
N GLN A 48 5.90 11.77 7.37
CA GLN A 48 6.98 11.03 6.71
C GLN A 48 6.61 9.55 6.57
N ASP A 49 6.21 8.89 7.66
CA ASP A 49 5.86 7.46 7.62
C ASP A 49 4.72 7.09 8.59
N TYR A 50 4.47 5.79 8.72
CA TYR A 50 3.36 5.25 9.50
C TYR A 50 3.42 5.63 10.99
N PHE A 51 4.61 5.83 11.54
CA PHE A 51 4.78 6.10 12.97
C PHE A 51 4.43 7.54 13.35
N ASP A 52 4.25 8.43 12.36
CA ASP A 52 3.87 9.83 12.55
C ASP A 52 2.35 10.08 12.44
N LEU A 53 1.57 9.02 12.16
CA LEU A 53 0.11 9.10 12.04
C LEU A 53 -0.54 9.36 13.41
N THR A 54 -1.60 10.16 13.42
CA THR A 54 -2.50 10.26 14.57
C THR A 54 -3.46 9.08 14.61
N ASP A 55 -4.10 8.84 15.76
CA ASP A 55 -5.15 7.81 15.88
C ASP A 55 -6.31 8.03 14.88
N GLU A 56 -6.69 9.28 14.66
CA GLU A 56 -7.75 9.65 13.70
C GLU A 56 -7.36 9.33 12.25
N GLU A 57 -6.10 9.56 11.88
CA GLU A 57 -5.56 9.21 10.57
C GLU A 57 -5.44 7.70 10.39
N ILE A 58 -5.03 6.97 11.43
CA ILE A 58 -4.97 5.49 11.41
C ILE A 58 -6.38 4.92 11.17
N LEU A 59 -7.39 5.41 11.89
CA LEU A 59 -8.77 4.99 11.73
C LEU A 59 -9.30 5.30 10.33
N SER A 60 -9.02 6.51 9.83
CA SER A 60 -9.42 6.95 8.49
C SER A 60 -8.74 6.16 7.38
N CYS A 61 -7.45 5.85 7.51
CA CYS A 61 -6.73 4.98 6.59
C CYS A 61 -7.35 3.57 6.58
N ASN A 62 -7.62 3.00 7.76
CA ASN A 62 -8.20 1.66 7.90
C ASN A 62 -9.61 1.55 7.31
N ASP A 63 -10.43 2.60 7.43
CA ASP A 63 -11.73 2.69 6.76
C ASP A 63 -11.58 2.62 5.23
N LEU A 64 -10.65 3.37 4.65
CA LEU A 64 -10.38 3.33 3.22
C LEU A 64 -9.83 1.98 2.75
N ILE A 65 -8.94 1.35 3.52
CA ILE A 65 -8.43 -0.01 3.24
C ILE A 65 -9.61 -0.99 3.05
N LYS A 66 -10.59 -0.97 3.97
CA LYS A 66 -11.76 -1.86 3.91
C LYS A 66 -12.66 -1.54 2.71
N LYS A 67 -12.89 -0.25 2.44
CA LYS A 67 -13.69 0.19 1.28
C LYS A 67 -13.04 -0.23 -0.04
N ILE A 68 -11.75 0.03 -0.21
CA ILE A 68 -10.97 -0.36 -1.39
C ILE A 68 -10.94 -1.88 -1.58
N LYS A 69 -10.70 -2.64 -0.51
CA LYS A 69 -10.79 -4.11 -0.57
C LYS A 69 -12.15 -4.56 -1.14
N ASN A 70 -13.24 -3.96 -0.69
CA ASN A 70 -14.58 -4.33 -1.15
C ASN A 70 -14.82 -3.92 -2.61
N GLU A 71 -14.33 -2.75 -3.04
CA GLU A 71 -14.37 -2.36 -4.44
C GLU A 71 -13.58 -3.29 -5.35
N ILE A 72 -12.36 -3.66 -4.95
CA ILE A 72 -11.50 -4.55 -5.71
C ILE A 72 -12.18 -5.90 -5.91
N VAL A 73 -12.72 -6.51 -4.87
CA VAL A 73 -13.44 -7.81 -4.96
C VAL A 73 -14.75 -7.70 -5.76
N LYS A 74 -15.34 -6.50 -5.87
CA LYS A 74 -16.48 -6.27 -6.78
C LYS A 74 -16.02 -6.23 -8.23
N LYS A 75 -14.90 -5.56 -8.52
CA LYS A 75 -14.33 -5.38 -9.86
C LYS A 75 -13.67 -6.66 -10.40
N ASP A 76 -13.02 -7.44 -9.54
CA ASP A 76 -12.31 -8.66 -9.92
C ASP A 76 -12.57 -9.78 -8.90
N LYS A 77 -13.35 -10.77 -9.33
CA LYS A 77 -13.72 -11.94 -8.51
C LYS A 77 -12.60 -12.96 -8.35
N SER A 78 -11.53 -12.87 -9.13
CA SER A 78 -10.36 -13.75 -9.02
C SER A 78 -9.43 -13.36 -7.87
N VAL A 79 -9.65 -12.20 -7.24
CA VAL A 79 -8.90 -11.78 -6.06
C VAL A 79 -9.34 -12.59 -4.85
N LEU A 80 -8.42 -13.40 -4.31
CA LEU A 80 -8.67 -14.33 -3.21
C LEU A 80 -7.92 -13.94 -1.92
N GLY A 81 -7.03 -12.96 -1.97
CA GLY A 81 -6.28 -12.50 -0.82
C GLY A 81 -5.74 -11.08 -0.99
N PHE A 82 -5.11 -10.57 0.05
CA PHE A 82 -4.48 -9.24 0.05
C PHE A 82 -3.18 -9.28 0.84
N ASN A 83 -2.18 -8.54 0.39
CA ASN A 83 -1.10 -8.06 1.25
C ASN A 83 -1.36 -6.60 1.57
N ILE A 84 -1.18 -6.25 2.84
CA ILE A 84 -1.27 -4.88 3.33
C ILE A 84 0.05 -4.56 4.03
N GLY A 85 0.66 -3.43 3.72
CA GLY A 85 1.95 -3.07 4.29
C GLY A 85 2.35 -1.62 3.98
N THR A 86 3.34 -1.13 4.69
CA THR A 86 3.89 0.21 4.52
C THR A 86 5.40 0.14 4.75
N ASN A 87 6.15 0.95 4.03
CA ASN A 87 7.58 1.10 4.23
C ASN A 87 7.81 2.38 5.04
N ALA A 88 8.49 2.26 6.18
CA ALA A 88 8.85 3.38 7.05
C ALA A 88 10.37 3.61 7.02
N GLY A 89 10.77 4.70 6.37
CA GLY A 89 12.15 5.09 6.16
C GLY A 89 12.81 4.46 4.92
N LYS A 90 13.87 5.13 4.44
CA LYS A 90 14.59 4.75 3.22
C LYS A 90 15.16 3.32 3.26
N THR A 91 15.67 2.89 4.41
CA THR A 91 16.23 1.53 4.59
C THR A 91 15.18 0.44 4.45
N ALA A 92 13.92 0.75 4.77
CA ALA A 92 12.78 -0.16 4.56
C ALA A 92 12.25 -0.12 3.12
N GLY A 93 12.86 0.65 2.23
CA GLY A 93 12.45 0.77 0.83
C GLY A 93 11.42 1.86 0.56
N GLN A 94 11.21 2.80 1.47
CA GLN A 94 10.35 3.96 1.22
C GLN A 94 10.99 4.91 0.19
N SER A 95 10.28 5.20 -0.89
CA SER A 95 10.76 6.03 -2.01
C SER A 95 10.13 7.44 -2.05
N ILE A 96 8.86 7.54 -1.64
CA ILE A 96 8.15 8.80 -1.40
C ILE A 96 8.02 8.96 0.11
N MET A 97 8.63 10.02 0.64
CA MET A 97 8.72 10.37 2.06
C MET A 97 7.43 11.03 2.56
N HIS A 98 6.31 10.43 2.17
CA HIS A 98 4.97 10.70 2.67
C HIS A 98 4.36 9.34 2.92
N CYS A 99 3.87 9.09 4.13
CA CYS A 99 3.27 7.83 4.54
C CYS A 99 2.28 7.33 3.49
N HIS A 100 2.38 6.05 3.14
CA HIS A 100 1.40 5.39 2.28
C HIS A 100 1.32 3.92 2.65
N ILE A 101 0.11 3.38 2.63
CA ILE A 101 -0.19 1.98 2.95
C ILE A 101 -0.60 1.29 1.66
N HIS A 102 0.17 0.29 1.27
CA HIS A 102 -0.10 -0.57 0.14
C HIS A 102 -1.27 -1.52 0.46
N VAL A 103 -2.21 -1.62 -0.47
CA VAL A 103 -3.28 -2.62 -0.51
C VAL A 103 -3.13 -3.38 -1.82
N ILE A 104 -2.50 -4.56 -1.74
CA ILE A 104 -2.07 -5.35 -2.89
C ILE A 104 -2.98 -6.58 -3.02
N PRO A 105 -3.89 -6.62 -4.01
CA PRO A 105 -4.75 -7.78 -4.23
C PRO A 105 -3.98 -8.98 -4.80
N ARG A 106 -4.29 -10.17 -4.30
CA ARG A 106 -3.62 -11.43 -4.63
C ARG A 106 -4.57 -12.41 -5.31
N ARG A 107 -4.05 -13.17 -6.27
CA ARG A 107 -4.78 -14.16 -7.07
C ARG A 107 -4.09 -15.52 -6.94
N GLN A 108 -4.83 -16.59 -7.19
CA GLN A 108 -4.21 -17.92 -7.25
C GLN A 108 -3.19 -17.95 -8.41
N GLY A 109 -1.96 -18.41 -8.13
CA GLY A 109 -0.91 -18.54 -9.13
C GLY A 109 -0.23 -17.24 -9.55
N ASP A 110 -0.45 -16.12 -8.84
CA ASP A 110 0.27 -14.87 -9.10
C ASP A 110 1.75 -14.91 -8.67
N VAL A 111 2.12 -15.90 -7.84
CA VAL A 111 3.49 -16.30 -7.49
C VAL A 111 3.55 -17.81 -7.29
N ASP A 112 4.72 -18.41 -7.51
CA ASP A 112 4.91 -19.87 -7.38
C ASP A 112 4.68 -20.39 -5.95
N ASN A 113 5.16 -19.66 -4.94
CA ASN A 113 5.00 -20.00 -3.53
C ASN A 113 4.58 -18.78 -2.71
N PRO A 114 3.28 -18.63 -2.37
CA PRO A 114 2.81 -17.49 -1.58
C PRO A 114 3.19 -17.57 -0.10
N GLN A 115 3.65 -18.73 0.39
CA GLN A 115 4.00 -18.91 1.80
C GLN A 115 5.20 -18.04 2.19
N GLY A 116 4.97 -17.14 3.13
CA GLY A 116 5.95 -16.17 3.61
C GLY A 116 5.48 -14.73 3.43
N GLY A 117 4.78 -14.42 2.33
CA GLY A 117 4.16 -13.12 2.07
C GLY A 117 5.07 -11.94 2.39
N VAL A 118 4.75 -11.19 3.45
CA VAL A 118 5.52 -10.03 3.94
C VAL A 118 7.01 -10.34 4.16
N ARG A 119 7.40 -11.58 4.44
CA ARG A 119 8.81 -11.96 4.61
C ARG A 119 9.67 -11.74 3.37
N SER A 120 9.07 -11.57 2.18
CA SER A 120 9.78 -11.21 0.96
C SER A 120 10.53 -9.88 1.05
N VAL A 121 10.25 -9.03 2.05
CA VAL A 121 11.07 -7.83 2.33
C VAL A 121 12.54 -8.17 2.62
N ILE A 122 12.83 -9.38 3.12
CA ILE A 122 14.18 -9.95 3.16
C ILE A 122 14.17 -11.23 2.32
N PRO A 123 14.42 -11.15 1.00
CA PRO A 123 14.20 -12.27 0.06
C PRO A 123 14.88 -13.58 0.48
N LEU A 124 16.11 -13.50 0.99
CA LEU A 124 16.88 -14.66 1.48
C LEU A 124 16.23 -15.39 2.66
N LYS A 125 15.24 -14.77 3.32
CA LYS A 125 14.49 -15.31 4.46
C LYS A 125 12.99 -15.44 4.17
N GLN A 126 12.56 -15.27 2.92
CA GLN A 126 11.14 -15.32 2.52
C GLN A 126 10.47 -16.62 2.98
N HIS A 127 11.07 -17.76 2.62
CA HIS A 127 10.50 -19.08 2.91
C HIS A 127 10.93 -19.62 4.29
N TYR A 128 10.01 -20.33 4.93
CA TYR A 128 10.26 -20.96 6.23
C TYR A 128 11.22 -22.15 6.07
N LYS A 129 12.38 -22.09 6.72
CA LYS A 129 13.24 -23.27 6.91
C LYS A 129 12.72 -24.02 8.14
N ARG A 130 11.84 -25.00 7.94
CA ARG A 130 11.43 -25.90 9.03
C ARG A 130 12.55 -26.91 9.26
N LYS A 131 13.02 -27.04 10.50
CA LYS A 131 13.90 -28.15 10.86
C LYS A 131 13.04 -29.43 10.80
N SER A 132 13.55 -30.43 10.08
CA SER A 132 13.02 -31.81 10.11
C SER A 132 13.15 -32.39 11.51
#